data_AF-A0AAN8UVI0-F1
#
_entry.id   AF-A0AAN8UVI0-F1
#
_cell.length_a   1.000
_cell.length_b   1.000
_cell.length_c   1.000
_cell.angle_alpha   90.00
_cell.angle_beta   90.00
_cell.angle_gamma   90.00
#
_symmetry.space_group_name_H-M   'P 1'
#
loop_
_entity.id
_entity.type
_entity.pdbx_description
1 polymer ?
#
loop_
_entity_poly.entity_id
_entity_poly.type
_entity_poly.pdbx_seq_one_letter_code
_entity_poly.pdbx_strand_id
1 'polypeptide(L)'
;MVEAAKKPAHFRLIIVDGKAYVQKSRKSSQTRDVQFTRLLRWYPGRLPYLELMFDCDDQPVFQHWDFEGANAIRPPLFQYCGDDHTFDLVFPDWSFLGLVCAPSFSLQNPPVKAETNVKPWRDVISDIKKVTRGSSGMMKYLLAYWRGNPHISPVRGDLMRCNITEKQNYNTLLYVRDWDKESKWGNQHSNPEDQCTHSHSDDKSGV
;
A
#
# COMPACT_ATOMS: atom_id res chain seq x y z
N MET A 1 21.33 -18.93 5.58
CA MET A 1 20.75 -17.67 6.07
C MET A 1 19.45 -17.33 5.34
N VAL A 2 19.46 -17.19 4.00
CA VAL A 2 18.24 -16.86 3.22
C VAL A 2 17.12 -17.89 3.36
N GLU A 3 17.43 -19.18 3.33
CA GLU A 3 16.43 -20.26 3.53
C GLU A 3 15.70 -20.19 4.88
N ALA A 4 16.26 -19.54 5.91
CA ALA A 4 15.57 -19.37 7.20
C ALA A 4 14.34 -18.45 7.09
N ALA A 5 14.28 -17.58 6.07
CA ALA A 5 13.14 -16.71 5.78
C ALA A 5 12.06 -17.39 4.91
N LYS A 6 12.28 -18.64 4.47
CA LYS A 6 11.39 -19.32 3.52
C LYS A 6 9.99 -19.59 4.06
N LYS A 7 9.89 -19.89 5.36
CA LYS A 7 8.61 -20.21 6.01
C LYS A 7 7.65 -19.01 5.99
N PRO A 8 8.06 -17.80 6.41
CA PRO A 8 7.19 -16.63 6.33
C PRO A 8 7.05 -16.08 4.91
N ALA A 9 8.09 -16.20 4.06
CA ALA A 9 8.08 -15.64 2.72
C ALA A 9 6.95 -16.17 1.83
N HIS A 10 6.38 -15.25 1.06
CA HIS A 10 5.41 -15.52 0.01
C HIS A 10 6.08 -15.94 -1.30
N PHE A 11 7.21 -15.32 -1.64
CA PHE A 11 8.01 -15.72 -2.78
C PHE A 11 9.49 -15.42 -2.58
N ARG A 12 10.31 -16.15 -3.33
CA ARG A 12 11.75 -15.96 -3.49
C ARG A 12 12.01 -15.37 -4.86
N LEU A 13 12.77 -14.27 -4.91
CA LEU A 13 13.28 -13.66 -6.14
C LEU A 13 14.76 -14.01 -6.28
N ILE A 14 15.14 -14.54 -7.45
CA ILE A 14 16.53 -14.82 -7.80
C ILE A 14 16.85 -14.06 -9.08
N ILE A 15 17.93 -13.28 -9.09
CA ILE A 15 18.43 -12.61 -10.30
C ILE A 15 19.79 -13.21 -10.65
N VAL A 16 19.90 -13.76 -11.86
CA VAL A 16 21.12 -14.37 -12.41
C VAL A 16 21.24 -13.96 -13.87
N ASP A 17 22.41 -13.47 -14.28
CA ASP A 17 22.69 -13.09 -15.67
C ASP A 17 21.62 -12.19 -16.32
N GLY A 18 21.13 -11.21 -15.55
CA GLY A 18 20.10 -10.28 -16.00
C GLY A 18 18.70 -10.87 -16.17
N LYS A 19 18.46 -12.10 -15.69
CA LYS A 19 17.16 -12.77 -15.68
C LYS A 19 16.64 -12.91 -14.26
N ALA A 20 15.36 -12.62 -14.05
CA ALA A 20 14.69 -12.85 -12.77
C ALA A 20 13.90 -14.15 -12.80
N TYR A 21 14.00 -14.90 -11.71
CA TYR A 21 13.26 -16.12 -11.43
C TYR A 21 12.47 -15.90 -10.14
N VAL A 22 11.19 -16.27 -10.16
CA VAL A 22 10.30 -16.17 -9.00
C VAL A 22 9.84 -17.56 -8.62
N GLN A 23 10.12 -17.96 -7.38
CA GLN A 23 9.56 -19.17 -6.78
C GLN A 23 8.51 -18.77 -5.74
N LYS A 24 7.25 -19.13 -5.97
CA LYS A 24 6.15 -18.87 -5.04
C LYS A 24 6.09 -19.97 -3.98
N SER A 25 6.17 -19.60 -2.71
CA SER A 25 6.15 -20.52 -1.56
C SER A 25 4.79 -20.53 -0.86
N ARG A 26 4.16 -19.35 -0.73
CA ARG A 26 2.80 -19.20 -0.17
C ARG A 26 1.94 -18.43 -1.16
N LYS A 27 0.62 -18.59 -1.04
CA LYS A 27 -0.33 -17.82 -1.84
C LYS A 27 -0.29 -16.37 -1.36
N SER A 28 0.32 -15.47 -2.13
CA SER A 28 0.08 -14.04 -1.95
C SER A 28 -1.29 -13.72 -2.52
N SER A 29 -2.03 -12.85 -1.87
CA SER A 29 -3.35 -12.39 -2.35
C SER A 29 -3.28 -11.66 -3.70
N GLN A 30 -2.07 -11.44 -4.25
CA GLN A 30 -1.73 -10.32 -5.13
C GLN A 30 -0.59 -10.61 -6.11
N THR A 31 -0.55 -9.91 -7.25
CA THR A 31 0.52 -9.96 -8.28
C THR A 31 1.75 -9.12 -7.91
N ARG A 32 2.10 -9.13 -6.61
CA ARG A 32 3.24 -8.39 -6.05
C ARG A 32 4.58 -8.84 -6.66
N ASP A 33 4.67 -10.10 -7.07
CA ASP A 33 5.86 -10.68 -7.70
C ASP A 33 6.17 -10.15 -9.10
N VAL A 34 5.15 -9.70 -9.86
CA VAL A 34 5.33 -9.18 -11.23
C VAL A 34 6.09 -7.85 -11.24
N GLN A 35 6.16 -7.16 -10.10
CA GLN A 35 6.72 -5.82 -10.02
C GLN A 35 8.23 -5.75 -10.26
N PHE A 36 8.95 -6.84 -10.01
CA PHE A 36 10.39 -6.92 -10.27
C PHE A 36 10.74 -6.96 -11.77
N THR A 37 9.76 -7.21 -12.65
CA THR A 37 9.97 -7.07 -14.09
C THR A 37 10.34 -5.64 -14.48
N ARG A 38 9.81 -4.63 -13.76
CA ARG A 38 10.18 -3.21 -13.97
C ARG A 38 11.60 -2.93 -13.50
N LEU A 39 12.04 -3.53 -12.40
CA LEU A 39 13.40 -3.35 -11.89
C LEU A 39 14.43 -3.81 -12.93
N LEU A 40 14.21 -4.96 -13.56
CA LEU A 40 15.05 -5.44 -14.66
C LEU A 40 15.06 -4.49 -15.86
N ARG A 41 13.93 -3.86 -16.18
CA ARG A 41 13.82 -2.87 -17.28
C ARG A 41 14.54 -1.56 -16.98
N TRP A 42 14.52 -1.10 -15.73
CA TRP A 42 15.21 0.13 -15.31
C TRP A 42 16.73 -0.05 -15.20
N TYR A 43 17.18 -1.26 -14.87
CA TYR A 43 18.59 -1.56 -14.63
C TYR A 43 19.10 -2.74 -15.47
N PRO A 44 18.99 -2.69 -16.81
CA PRO A 44 19.39 -3.81 -17.67
C PRO A 44 20.91 -4.05 -17.55
N GLY A 45 21.28 -5.29 -17.22
CA GLY A 45 22.68 -5.71 -17.06
C GLY A 45 23.42 -5.10 -15.85
N ARG A 46 22.72 -4.35 -14.98
CA ARG A 46 23.32 -3.69 -13.81
C ARG A 46 22.96 -4.35 -12.48
N LEU A 47 21.94 -5.21 -12.46
CA LEU A 47 21.56 -5.93 -11.25
C LEU A 47 22.56 -7.08 -11.01
N PRO A 48 23.13 -7.18 -9.81
CA PRO A 48 24.06 -8.25 -9.47
C PRO A 48 23.31 -9.58 -9.34
N TYR A 49 24.09 -10.66 -9.18
CA TYR A 49 23.54 -11.90 -8.66
C TYR A 49 22.96 -11.66 -7.26
N LEU A 50 21.67 -11.88 -7.09
CA LEU A 50 21.00 -11.72 -5.80
C LEU A 50 19.87 -12.72 -5.60
N GLU A 51 19.61 -13.00 -4.33
CA GLU A 51 18.52 -13.84 -3.88
C GLU A 51 17.84 -13.17 -2.69
N LEU A 52 16.53 -12.95 -2.80
CA LEU A 52 15.73 -12.21 -1.83
C LEU A 52 14.46 -12.98 -1.51
N MET A 53 14.02 -12.90 -0.25
CA MET A 53 12.77 -13.47 0.25
C MET A 53 11.82 -12.33 0.56
N PHE A 54 10.59 -12.40 0.08
CA PHE A 54 9.59 -11.35 0.29
C PHE A 54 8.40 -11.90 1.07
N ASP A 55 8.04 -11.18 2.11
CA ASP A 55 6.73 -11.26 2.71
C ASP A 55 5.82 -10.19 2.07
N CYS A 56 4.58 -10.59 1.83
CA CYS A 56 3.60 -9.75 1.18
C CYS A 56 2.52 -9.31 2.16
N ASP A 57 2.41 -9.88 3.35
CA ASP A 57 1.31 -9.54 4.27
C ASP A 57 1.45 -8.11 4.83
N ASP A 58 0.41 -7.61 5.49
CA ASP A 58 0.38 -6.22 5.96
C ASP A 58 1.09 -5.99 7.30
N GLN A 59 1.43 -7.07 7.99
CA GLN A 59 2.09 -7.02 9.30
C GLN A 59 3.51 -7.61 9.20
N PRO A 60 4.51 -6.97 9.83
CA PRO A 60 5.85 -7.52 9.93
C PRO A 60 5.86 -8.82 10.74
N VAL A 61 6.83 -9.68 10.47
CA VAL A 61 6.84 -11.06 11.00
C VAL A 61 7.87 -11.25 12.09
N PHE A 62 9.06 -10.66 11.94
CA PHE A 62 10.21 -10.96 12.77
C PHE A 62 10.34 -9.93 13.88
N GLN A 63 10.09 -10.34 15.12
CA GLN A 63 10.26 -9.48 16.28
C GLN A 63 11.72 -9.46 16.72
N HIS A 64 12.21 -8.33 17.24
CA HIS A 64 13.61 -8.19 17.66
C HIS A 64 14.02 -9.23 18.70
N TRP A 65 13.15 -9.49 19.68
CA TRP A 65 13.42 -10.42 20.77
C TRP A 65 13.62 -11.87 20.31
N ASP A 66 13.12 -12.24 19.13
CA ASP A 66 13.32 -13.58 18.55
C ASP A 66 14.80 -13.83 18.20
N PHE A 67 15.63 -12.78 18.16
CA PHE A 67 17.00 -12.82 17.68
C PHE A 67 18.06 -12.24 18.65
N GLU A 68 17.76 -12.14 19.94
CA GLU A 68 18.68 -11.58 20.95
C GLU A 68 19.81 -12.54 21.39
N GLY A 69 19.80 -13.81 20.96
CA GLY A 69 20.81 -14.81 21.31
C GLY A 69 22.13 -14.65 20.56
N ALA A 70 23.26 -14.98 21.20
CA ALA A 70 24.60 -14.91 20.61
C ALA A 70 24.78 -15.70 19.30
N ASN A 71 23.93 -16.71 19.06
CA ASN A 71 23.92 -17.55 17.85
C ASN A 71 22.65 -17.37 17.01
N ALA A 72 21.86 -16.31 17.25
CA ALA A 72 20.62 -16.08 16.50
C ALA A 72 20.93 -15.72 15.05
N ILE A 73 20.43 -16.52 14.11
CA ILE A 73 20.51 -16.24 12.68
C ILE A 73 19.34 -15.33 12.34
N ARG A 74 19.64 -14.10 11.92
CA ARG A 74 18.65 -13.15 11.46
C ARG A 74 18.35 -13.36 9.97
N PRO A 75 17.18 -13.88 9.59
CA PRO A 75 16.88 -14.19 8.21
C PRO A 75 16.55 -12.90 7.44
N PRO A 76 17.10 -12.70 6.22
CA PRO A 76 16.76 -11.54 5.40
C PRO A 76 15.38 -11.75 4.77
N LEU A 77 14.35 -11.13 5.35
CA LEU A 77 12.99 -11.10 4.82
C LEU A 77 12.61 -9.66 4.51
N PHE A 78 12.22 -9.40 3.27
CA PHE A 78 11.78 -8.09 2.81
C PHE A 78 10.28 -7.94 3.05
N GLN A 79 9.91 -6.86 3.73
CA GLN A 79 8.51 -6.49 4.02
C GLN A 79 8.33 -4.99 3.81
N TYR A 80 7.16 -4.55 3.38
CA TYR A 80 6.89 -3.13 3.14
C TYR A 80 6.55 -2.36 4.43
N CYS A 81 6.06 -3.09 5.44
CA CYS A 81 5.70 -2.58 6.76
C CYS A 81 6.76 -2.99 7.80
N GLY A 82 7.00 -2.13 8.78
CA GLY A 82 7.93 -2.37 9.87
C GLY A 82 7.81 -1.30 10.95
N ASP A 83 8.22 -1.65 12.16
CA ASP A 83 8.28 -0.78 13.33
C ASP A 83 9.56 -1.00 14.14
N ASP A 84 9.76 -0.21 15.20
CA ASP A 84 10.93 -0.25 16.09
C ASP A 84 11.08 -1.56 16.87
N HIS A 85 10.10 -2.46 16.79
CA HIS A 85 10.10 -3.77 17.44
C HIS A 85 10.38 -4.91 16.48
N THR A 86 10.51 -4.63 15.17
CA THR A 86 10.63 -5.64 14.11
C THR A 86 11.95 -5.58 13.36
N PHE A 87 12.40 -6.73 12.85
CA PHE A 87 13.67 -6.89 12.16
C PHE A 87 13.53 -7.11 10.64
N ASP A 88 12.31 -7.10 10.11
CA ASP A 88 12.07 -7.21 8.67
C ASP A 88 12.80 -6.09 7.88
N LEU A 89 13.34 -6.44 6.71
CA LEU A 89 14.03 -5.50 5.84
C LEU A 89 13.02 -4.66 5.07
N VAL A 90 12.80 -3.43 5.54
CA VAL A 90 11.84 -2.52 4.94
C VAL A 90 12.23 -2.18 3.49
N PHE A 91 11.29 -2.33 2.56
CA PHE A 91 11.45 -1.90 1.17
C PHE A 91 10.25 -1.05 0.71
N PRO A 92 10.41 -0.24 -0.36
CA PRO A 92 9.31 0.56 -0.88
C PRO A 92 8.11 -0.29 -1.26
N ASP A 93 6.93 0.09 -0.73
CA ASP A 93 5.70 -0.65 -0.96
C ASP A 93 5.39 -0.84 -2.46
N TRP A 94 4.68 -1.91 -2.72
CA TRP A 94 4.19 -2.34 -4.00
C TRP A 94 3.47 -1.23 -4.79
N SER A 95 2.74 -0.34 -4.11
CA SER A 95 2.01 0.78 -4.73
C SER A 95 2.93 1.77 -5.45
N PHE A 96 4.19 1.94 -5.03
CA PHE A 96 5.13 2.87 -5.67
C PHE A 96 5.49 2.47 -7.10
N LEU A 97 5.48 1.16 -7.40
CA LEU A 97 5.85 0.61 -8.69
C LEU A 97 4.64 0.52 -9.67
N GLY A 98 3.43 0.79 -9.18
CA GLY A 98 2.24 1.12 -9.99
C GLY A 98 1.56 -0.04 -10.73
N LEU A 99 2.01 -1.28 -10.58
CA LEU A 99 1.34 -2.45 -11.21
C LEU A 99 0.17 -2.99 -10.39
N VAL A 100 0.17 -2.72 -9.08
CA VAL A 100 -0.90 -3.14 -8.16
C VAL A 100 -2.18 -2.31 -8.32
N CYS A 101 -2.05 -1.12 -8.90
CA CYS A 101 -3.02 -0.06 -8.66
C CYS A 101 -3.58 0.61 -9.94
N ALA A 102 -3.13 0.19 -11.12
CA ALA A 102 -3.66 0.68 -12.39
C ALA A 102 -4.14 -0.50 -13.26
N PRO A 103 -5.35 -0.43 -13.85
CA PRO A 103 -5.73 -1.34 -14.91
C PRO A 103 -4.89 -0.98 -16.14
N SER A 104 -3.70 -1.56 -16.27
CA SER A 104 -2.86 -1.30 -17.44
C SER A 104 -2.36 -2.59 -18.03
N PHE A 105 -2.86 -2.89 -19.24
CA PHE A 105 -2.24 -3.72 -20.25
C PHE A 105 -1.50 -4.96 -19.71
N SER A 106 -2.15 -5.73 -18.83
CA SER A 106 -1.63 -7.06 -18.56
C SER A 106 -1.89 -7.91 -19.79
N LEU A 107 -0.81 -8.41 -20.41
CA LEU A 107 -0.88 -9.47 -21.43
C LEU A 107 -1.35 -10.82 -20.85
N GLN A 108 -1.66 -10.87 -19.55
CA GLN A 108 -2.24 -12.06 -18.91
C GLN A 108 -3.76 -12.07 -19.13
N ASN A 109 -4.25 -13.24 -19.54
CA ASN A 109 -5.67 -13.55 -19.61
C ASN A 109 -6.02 -14.51 -18.47
N PRO A 110 -6.94 -14.15 -17.56
CA PRO A 110 -7.67 -12.88 -17.50
C PRO A 110 -6.80 -11.70 -17.00
N PRO A 111 -7.17 -10.44 -17.31
CA PRO A 111 -6.43 -9.27 -16.88
C PRO A 111 -6.32 -9.21 -15.36
N VAL A 112 -5.14 -8.81 -14.88
CA VAL A 112 -4.89 -8.59 -13.45
C VAL A 112 -5.78 -7.44 -12.99
N LYS A 113 -6.69 -7.73 -12.04
CA LYS A 113 -7.49 -6.69 -11.40
C LYS A 113 -6.57 -5.82 -10.55
N ALA A 114 -6.63 -4.51 -10.75
CA ALA A 114 -6.00 -3.55 -9.86
C ALA A 114 -6.68 -3.64 -8.48
N GLU A 115 -5.89 -3.78 -7.43
CA GLU A 115 -6.38 -3.96 -6.06
C GLU A 115 -6.96 -2.68 -5.48
N THR A 116 -6.41 -1.55 -5.93
CA THR A 116 -6.89 -0.18 -5.65
C THR A 116 -6.83 0.62 -6.95
N ASN A 117 -7.47 1.77 -7.03
CA ASN A 117 -7.41 2.65 -8.20
C ASN A 117 -6.27 3.69 -8.10
N VAL A 118 -5.20 3.37 -7.36
CA VAL A 118 -4.10 4.31 -7.12
C VAL A 118 -3.20 4.39 -8.36
N LYS A 119 -3.06 5.57 -8.96
CA LYS A 119 -2.17 5.74 -10.11
C LYS A 119 -0.70 5.53 -9.69
N PRO A 120 0.25 5.34 -10.63
CA PRO A 120 1.67 5.41 -10.29
C PRO A 120 1.98 6.67 -9.46
N TRP A 121 2.84 6.53 -8.44
CA TRP A 121 3.04 7.58 -7.43
C TRP A 121 3.38 8.97 -8.00
N ARG A 122 4.10 9.03 -9.14
CA ARG A 122 4.40 10.28 -9.85
C ARG A 122 3.14 11.02 -10.30
N ASP A 123 2.14 10.29 -10.77
CA ASP A 123 0.87 10.84 -11.25
C ASP A 123 0.00 11.27 -10.07
N VAL A 124 -0.06 10.45 -9.01
CA VAL A 124 -0.76 10.80 -7.76
C VAL A 124 -0.23 12.11 -7.18
N ILE A 125 1.09 12.29 -7.11
CA ILE A 125 1.68 13.56 -6.63
C ILE A 125 1.27 14.74 -7.54
N SER A 126 1.22 14.53 -8.85
CA SER A 126 0.81 15.57 -9.80
C SER A 126 -0.65 15.97 -9.57
N ASP A 127 -1.54 15.00 -9.41
CA ASP A 127 -2.97 15.21 -9.18
C ASP A 127 -3.23 15.92 -7.84
N ILE A 128 -2.59 15.48 -6.76
CA ILE A 128 -2.65 16.14 -5.44
C ILE A 128 -2.18 17.60 -5.56
N LYS A 129 -1.05 17.87 -6.24
CA LYS A 129 -0.55 19.24 -6.43
C LYS A 129 -1.51 20.09 -7.24
N LYS A 130 -2.14 19.53 -8.28
CA LYS A 130 -3.12 20.22 -9.13
C LYS A 130 -4.35 20.64 -8.32
N VAL A 131 -4.91 19.72 -7.56
CA VAL A 131 -6.07 19.96 -6.68
C VAL A 131 -5.74 20.98 -5.58
N THR A 132 -4.57 20.86 -4.96
CA THR A 132 -4.14 21.75 -3.88
C THR A 132 -3.93 23.19 -4.36
N ARG A 133 -3.43 23.39 -5.59
CA ARG A 133 -3.25 24.73 -6.18
C ARG A 133 -4.59 25.39 -6.53
N GLY A 134 -5.55 24.60 -7.05
CA GLY A 134 -6.88 25.09 -7.39
C GLY A 134 -7.74 25.49 -6.18
N SER A 135 -7.40 24.99 -4.99
CA SER A 135 -8.15 25.21 -3.74
C SER A 135 -7.60 26.36 -2.86
N SER A 136 -6.61 27.13 -3.34
CA SER A 136 -5.92 28.19 -2.58
C SER A 136 -6.79 29.41 -2.23
N GLY A 137 -8.00 29.54 -2.77
CA GLY A 137 -8.86 30.72 -2.62
C GLY A 137 -10.24 30.47 -1.99
N MET A 138 -10.59 29.22 -1.68
CA MET A 138 -11.87 28.91 -1.04
C MET A 138 -11.71 28.76 0.47
N MET A 139 -12.69 29.27 1.21
CA MET A 139 -12.81 29.14 2.65
C MET A 139 -12.78 27.65 3.02
N LYS A 140 -11.59 27.13 3.34
CA LYS A 140 -11.45 25.80 3.93
C LYS A 140 -12.12 25.90 5.29
N TYR A 141 -13.35 25.41 5.40
CA TYR A 141 -13.88 25.04 6.71
C TYR A 141 -12.81 24.19 7.39
N LEU A 142 -12.40 24.55 8.60
CA LEU A 142 -11.31 23.92 9.36
C LEU A 142 -11.71 22.52 9.86
N LEU A 143 -12.24 21.70 8.96
CA LEU A 143 -12.67 20.34 9.24
C LEU A 143 -11.54 19.38 8.86
N ALA A 144 -11.09 18.59 9.81
CA ALA A 144 -10.20 17.47 9.54
C ALA A 144 -11.01 16.36 8.87
N TYR A 145 -10.65 16.02 7.63
CA TYR A 145 -11.32 14.97 6.86
C TYR A 145 -10.54 13.66 6.93
N TRP A 146 -11.24 12.53 7.08
CA TRP A 146 -10.65 11.20 6.92
C TRP A 146 -11.69 10.20 6.37
N ARG A 147 -11.26 9.38 5.41
CA ARG A 147 -12.06 8.25 4.90
C ARG A 147 -11.19 7.00 4.82
N GLY A 148 -11.55 5.95 5.55
CA GLY A 148 -10.76 4.73 5.63
C GLY A 148 -11.46 3.58 6.34
N ASN A 149 -10.82 2.41 6.39
CA ASN A 149 -11.36 1.23 7.07
C ASN A 149 -11.02 1.31 8.59
N PRO A 150 -12.02 1.49 9.48
CA PRO A 150 -11.81 1.58 10.91
C PRO A 150 -11.53 0.22 11.56
N HIS A 151 -11.84 -0.89 10.90
CA HIS A 151 -11.74 -2.24 11.47
C HIS A 151 -10.32 -2.81 11.44
N ILE A 152 -9.36 -2.11 10.82
CA ILE A 152 -7.96 -2.56 10.73
C ILE A 152 -7.20 -2.39 12.05
N SER A 153 -7.61 -1.45 12.90
CA SER A 153 -6.97 -1.25 14.21
C SER A 153 -7.93 -0.62 15.21
N PRO A 154 -7.81 -0.93 16.52
CA PRO A 154 -8.62 -0.28 17.56
C PRO A 154 -8.53 1.24 17.52
N VAL A 155 -7.33 1.80 17.27
CA VAL A 155 -7.10 3.26 17.19
C VAL A 155 -7.95 3.91 16.10
N ARG A 156 -8.06 3.28 14.92
CA ARG A 156 -8.95 3.79 13.85
C ARG A 156 -10.43 3.63 14.20
N GLY A 157 -10.79 2.59 14.96
CA GLY A 157 -12.13 2.45 15.53
C GLY A 157 -12.47 3.59 16.51
N ASP A 158 -11.53 3.93 17.38
CA ASP A 158 -11.68 5.02 18.35
C ASP A 158 -11.73 6.40 17.65
N LEU A 159 -10.98 6.58 16.56
CA LEU A 159 -11.04 7.80 15.73
C LEU A 159 -12.50 8.11 15.33
N MET A 160 -13.30 7.10 14.97
CA MET A 160 -14.69 7.28 14.57
C MET A 160 -15.58 7.94 15.64
N ARG A 161 -15.19 7.86 16.93
CA ARG A 161 -15.90 8.53 18.03
C ARG A 161 -15.75 10.06 18.00
N CYS A 162 -14.80 10.58 17.22
CA CYS A 162 -14.56 12.01 17.08
C CYS A 162 -15.46 12.67 16.02
N ASN A 163 -16.27 11.90 15.30
CA ASN A 163 -17.14 12.45 14.26
C ASN A 163 -18.14 13.46 14.84
N ILE A 164 -18.56 14.44 14.03
CA ILE A 164 -19.49 15.49 14.47
C ILE A 164 -20.81 14.86 14.93
N THR A 165 -21.27 15.28 16.11
CA THR A 165 -22.58 14.93 16.66
C THR A 165 -23.29 16.20 17.16
N GLU A 166 -24.59 16.12 17.45
CA GLU A 166 -25.35 17.25 18.04
C GLU A 166 -24.76 17.74 19.37
N LYS A 167 -24.11 16.85 20.12
CA LYS A 167 -23.58 17.14 21.46
C LYS A 167 -22.10 17.51 21.46
N GLN A 168 -21.35 17.14 20.42
CA GLN A 168 -19.91 17.30 20.40
C GLN A 168 -19.39 17.49 18.97
N ASN A 169 -18.61 18.56 18.79
CA ASN A 169 -18.04 18.94 17.52
C ASN A 169 -16.52 19.09 17.65
N TYR A 170 -15.78 18.09 17.17
CA TYR A 170 -14.31 18.12 17.08
C TYR A 170 -13.81 18.72 15.76
N ASN A 171 -14.70 19.29 14.95
CA ASN A 171 -14.41 19.74 13.59
C ASN A 171 -13.79 18.62 12.74
N THR A 172 -14.35 17.41 12.78
CA THR A 172 -13.86 16.28 11.95
C THR A 172 -14.98 15.65 11.13
N LEU A 173 -14.68 15.31 9.87
CA LEU A 173 -15.57 14.58 8.98
C LEU A 173 -14.97 13.20 8.70
N LEU A 174 -15.54 12.18 9.32
CA LEU A 174 -14.98 10.81 9.31
C LEU A 174 -15.94 9.85 8.60
N TYR A 175 -15.45 9.15 7.58
CA TYR A 175 -16.25 8.21 6.78
C TYR A 175 -15.61 6.82 6.75
N VAL A 176 -16.45 5.79 6.85
CA VAL A 176 -16.03 4.40 6.72
C VAL A 176 -15.81 4.06 5.25
N ARG A 177 -14.67 3.44 4.93
CA ARG A 177 -14.38 2.84 3.62
C ARG A 177 -14.45 1.32 3.73
N ASP A 178 -15.36 0.74 2.95
CA ASP A 178 -15.57 -0.70 2.82
C ASP A 178 -14.87 -1.19 1.53
N TRP A 179 -13.71 -1.84 1.69
CA TRP A 179 -12.90 -2.29 0.56
C TRP A 179 -13.56 -3.41 -0.25
N ASP A 180 -14.47 -4.19 0.34
CA ASP A 180 -15.21 -5.22 -0.39
C ASP A 180 -16.23 -4.59 -1.34
N LYS A 181 -16.88 -3.51 -0.91
CA LYS A 181 -17.78 -2.72 -1.78
C LYS A 181 -17.00 -1.93 -2.83
N GLU A 182 -15.93 -1.23 -2.45
CA GLU A 182 -15.09 -0.48 -3.38
C GLU A 182 -14.54 -1.40 -4.49
N SER A 183 -14.05 -2.58 -4.13
CA SER A 183 -13.53 -3.55 -5.10
C SER A 183 -14.60 -4.01 -6.11
N LYS A 184 -15.86 -4.17 -5.67
CA LYS A 184 -16.98 -4.50 -6.56
C LYS A 184 -17.29 -3.37 -7.55
N TRP A 185 -17.01 -2.13 -7.16
CA TRP A 185 -17.24 -0.93 -7.97
C TRP A 185 -15.96 -0.48 -8.71
N GLY A 186 -14.93 -1.33 -8.74
CA GLY A 186 -13.68 -1.04 -9.46
C GLY A 186 -12.83 0.05 -8.79
N ASN A 187 -12.98 0.25 -7.48
CA ASN A 187 -12.19 1.18 -6.66
C ASN A 187 -12.29 2.65 -7.09
N GLN A 188 -13.37 3.04 -7.77
CA GLN A 188 -13.53 4.38 -8.36
C GLN A 188 -13.50 5.53 -7.33
N HIS A 189 -13.84 5.26 -6.06
CA HIS A 189 -13.87 6.26 -4.98
C HIS A 189 -12.69 6.12 -4.01
N SER A 190 -11.62 5.43 -4.45
CA SER A 190 -10.43 5.20 -3.64
C SER A 190 -9.29 6.19 -3.89
N ASN A 191 -9.45 7.13 -4.82
CA ASN A 191 -8.41 8.07 -5.25
C ASN A 191 -7.91 8.94 -4.08
N PRO A 192 -6.59 9.04 -3.84
CA PRO A 192 -6.03 9.87 -2.78
C PRO A 192 -6.31 11.37 -2.94
N GLU A 193 -6.36 11.88 -4.17
CA GLU A 193 -6.56 13.31 -4.47
C GLU A 193 -7.94 13.84 -4.04
N ASP A 194 -8.95 12.97 -3.97
CA ASP A 194 -10.33 13.34 -3.58
C ASP A 194 -10.41 13.75 -2.09
N GLN A 195 -9.45 13.34 -1.27
CA GLN A 195 -9.37 13.79 0.13
C GLN A 195 -9.04 15.28 0.23
N CYS A 196 -8.44 15.87 -0.82
CA CYS A 196 -8.09 17.28 -0.85
C CYS A 196 -9.25 18.18 -1.31
N THR A 197 -10.31 17.62 -1.92
CA THR A 197 -11.47 18.36 -2.46
C THR A 197 -12.71 18.28 -1.57
N HIS A 198 -12.72 17.49 -0.49
CA HIS A 198 -13.92 17.27 0.34
C HIS A 198 -14.55 18.56 0.89
N SER A 199 -13.81 19.66 0.96
CA SER A 199 -14.38 20.98 1.26
C SER A 199 -15.30 21.56 0.16
N HIS A 200 -15.54 20.86 -0.96
CA HIS A 200 -16.25 21.40 -2.14
C HIS A 200 -17.46 20.59 -2.62
N SER A 201 -17.68 19.35 -2.15
CA SER A 201 -18.50 18.38 -2.90
C SER A 201 -19.74 17.81 -2.22
N ASP A 202 -19.99 18.06 -0.93
CA ASP A 202 -21.14 17.44 -0.23
C ASP A 202 -22.41 18.31 -0.13
N ASP A 203 -22.47 19.46 -0.81
CA ASP A 203 -23.64 20.34 -0.82
C ASP A 203 -24.44 20.33 -2.14
N LYS A 204 -24.53 19.16 -2.79
CA LYS A 204 -25.36 18.97 -4.01
C LYS A 204 -26.31 17.77 -3.97
N SER A 205 -26.59 17.22 -2.81
CA SER A 205 -27.65 16.20 -2.64
C SER A 205 -28.63 16.60 -1.52
N GLY A 206 -29.18 17.80 -1.65
CA GLY A 206 -30.12 18.38 -0.70
C GLY A 206 -31.00 19.46 -1.33
N VAL A 207 -31.60 19.18 -2.49
CA VAL A 207 -32.89 19.75 -2.94
C VAL A 207 -33.70 18.62 -3.55
#